data_AF-A0A929INP1-F1
#
_entry.id   AF-A0A929INP1-F1
#
_cell.length_a   1.000
_cell.length_b   1.000
_cell.length_c   1.000
_cell.angle_alpha   90.00
_cell.angle_beta   90.00
_cell.angle_gamma   90.00
#
_symmetry.space_group_name_H-M   'P 1'
#
loop_
_entity.id
_entity.type
_entity.pdbx_description
1 polymer ?
#
loop_
_entity_poly.entity_id
_entity_poly.type
_entity_poly.pdbx_seq_one_letter_code
_entity_poly.pdbx_strand_id
1 'polypeptide(L)' 'MTMLEGRTGSWEVVIGLEIHAQVISEAKLFSGASTAFGAEPNSQVSTVDAAMPGMLPVVNERCLEQA' A
#
# COMPACT_ATOMS: atom_id res chain seq x y z
N MET A 1 41.80 -6.25 -18.97
CA MET A 1 40.49 -5.68 -18.59
C MET A 1 39.47 -6.77 -18.81
N THR A 2 39.04 -7.44 -17.74
CA THR A 2 38.22 -8.66 -17.84
C THR A 2 36.76 -8.25 -17.93
N MET A 3 36.08 -8.61 -19.02
CA MET A 3 34.63 -8.42 -19.16
C MET A 3 33.91 -9.47 -18.31
N LEU A 4 32.90 -9.05 -17.54
CA LEU A 4 32.01 -9.97 -16.83
C LEU A 4 30.86 -10.35 -17.77
N GLU A 5 30.72 -11.63 -18.11
CA GLU A 5 29.59 -12.14 -18.90
C GLU A 5 28.36 -12.35 -18.01
N GLY A 6 27.24 -11.75 -18.41
CA GLY A 6 25.93 -11.98 -17.80
C GLY A 6 25.21 -13.17 -18.42
N ARG A 7 24.07 -13.56 -17.84
CA ARG A 7 23.30 -14.74 -18.31
C ARG A 7 22.80 -14.66 -19.76
N THR A 8 22.69 -13.45 -20.32
CA THR A 8 22.16 -13.18 -21.66
C THR A 8 23.22 -12.66 -22.65
N GLY A 9 24.49 -12.57 -22.25
CA GLY A 9 25.58 -12.09 -23.09
C GLY A 9 26.55 -11.16 -22.35
N SER A 10 27.32 -10.38 -23.10
CA SER A 10 28.36 -9.48 -22.57
C SER A 10 27.84 -8.30 -21.74
N TRP A 11 26.53 -8.04 -21.78
CA TRP A 11 25.82 -7.05 -20.97
C TRP A 11 24.48 -7.64 -20.51
N GLU A 12 24.07 -7.32 -19.28
CA GLU A 12 22.82 -7.79 -18.67
C GLU A 12 21.98 -6.59 -18.21
N VAL A 13 20.69 -6.61 -18.53
CA VAL A 13 19.74 -5.57 -18.13
C VAL A 13 18.97 -6.06 -16.90
N VAL A 14 19.14 -5.37 -15.78
CA VAL A 14 18.46 -5.68 -14.51
C VAL A 14 17.44 -4.59 -14.23
N ILE A 15 16.15 -4.96 -14.18
CA ILE A 15 15.04 -4.04 -13.94
C ILE A 15 14.29 -4.50 -12.68
N GLY A 16 14.08 -3.57 -11.75
CA GLY A 16 13.18 -3.74 -10.60
C GLY A 16 11.89 -2.96 -10.81
N LEU A 17 10.77 -3.54 -10.42
CA LEU A 17 9.47 -2.87 -10.42
C LEU A 17 8.92 -2.85 -8.99
N GLU A 18 8.37 -1.70 -8.59
CA GLU A 18 7.62 -1.54 -7.35
C GLU A 18 6.17 -1.20 -7.72
N ILE A 19 5.23 -2.06 -7.32
CA ILE A 19 3.82 -1.95 -7.69
C ILE A 19 3.00 -1.77 -6.43
N HIS A 20 2.16 -0.73 -6.40
CA HIS A 20 1.19 -0.50 -5.34
C HIS A 20 -0.21 -0.73 -5.91
N ALA A 21 -0.96 -1.65 -5.31
CA ALA A 21 -2.34 -1.94 -5.69
C ALA A 21 -3.26 -1.69 -4.49
N GLN A 22 -4.34 -0.91 -4.69
CA GLN A 22 -5.28 -0.59 -3.63
C GLN A 22 -6.22 -1.78 -3.38
N VAL A 23 -6.25 -2.26 -2.14
CA VAL A 23 -7.16 -3.33 -1.71
C VAL A 23 -8.59 -2.83 -1.68
N ILE A 24 -9.51 -3.57 -2.32
CA ILE A 24 -10.93 -3.23 -2.37
C ILE A 24 -11.57 -3.65 -1.04
N SER A 25 -11.80 -2.68 -0.18
CA SER A 25 -12.39 -2.86 1.16
C SER A 25 -13.33 -1.69 1.43
N GLU A 26 -14.35 -1.85 2.29
CA GLU A 26 -15.27 -0.76 2.62
C GLU A 26 -14.68 0.23 3.64
N ALA A 27 -13.76 -0.24 4.48
CA ALA A 27 -13.09 0.51 5.54
C ALA A 27 -11.56 0.41 5.41
N LYS A 28 -10.83 1.42 5.90
CA LYS A 28 -9.36 1.47 5.86
C LYS A 28 -8.71 0.30 6.61
N LEU A 29 -7.42 0.10 6.38
CA LEU A 29 -6.65 -1.01 6.96
C LEU A 29 -6.62 -1.00 8.49
N PHE A 30 -6.60 0.19 9.10
CA PHE A 30 -6.42 0.35 10.55
C PHE A 30 -7.55 1.09 11.26
N SER A 31 -8.59 1.51 10.51
CA SER A 31 -9.69 2.31 11.03
C SER A 31 -11.00 2.01 10.29
N GLY A 32 -12.12 2.36 10.92
CA GLY A 32 -13.46 2.17 10.34
C GLY A 32 -13.87 3.22 9.30
N ALA A 33 -12.98 4.13 8.89
CA ALA A 33 -13.33 5.17 7.92
C ALA A 33 -13.43 4.59 6.49
N SER A 34 -14.32 5.16 5.69
CA SER A 34 -14.58 4.70 4.31
C SER A 34 -13.35 4.88 3.39
N THR A 35 -13.25 4.00 2.40
CA THR A 35 -12.29 4.05 1.28
C THR A 35 -12.91 4.55 -0.03
N ALA A 36 -14.20 4.92 -0.03
CA ALA A 36 -14.93 5.27 -1.23
C ALA A 36 -14.39 6.55 -1.88
N PHE A 37 -14.21 6.52 -3.19
CA PHE A 37 -13.69 7.67 -3.95
C PHE A 37 -14.70 8.83 -4.03
N GLY A 38 -14.20 10.07 -4.06
CA GLY A 38 -14.97 11.27 -4.42
C GLY A 38 -15.67 12.00 -3.26
N ALA A 39 -15.33 11.70 -2.02
CA ALA A 39 -15.87 12.41 -0.86
C ALA A 39 -15.22 13.79 -0.63
N GLU A 40 -15.92 14.66 0.10
CA GLU A 40 -15.41 15.98 0.49
C GLU A 40 -14.13 15.87 1.34
N PRO A 41 -13.23 16.88 1.30
CA PRO A 41 -12.01 16.88 2.09
C PRO A 41 -12.27 16.61 3.57
N ASN A 42 -11.50 15.69 4.16
CA ASN A 42 -11.56 15.30 5.58
C ASN A 42 -12.91 14.73 6.05
N SER A 43 -13.83 14.37 5.15
CA SER A 43 -15.12 13.76 5.52
C SER A 43 -15.05 12.25 5.78
N GLN A 44 -14.03 11.57 5.24
CA GLN A 44 -13.76 10.14 5.45
C GLN A 44 -12.52 9.92 6.34
N VAL A 45 -12.50 10.57 7.50
CA VAL A 45 -11.37 10.55 8.44
C VAL A 45 -11.88 10.17 9.82
N SER A 46 -11.26 9.15 10.42
CA SER A 46 -11.42 8.83 11.83
C SER A 46 -10.31 9.48 12.68
N THR A 47 -10.44 9.41 14.01
CA THR A 47 -9.39 9.85 14.93
C THR A 47 -8.08 9.08 14.78
N VAL A 48 -8.14 7.80 14.38
CA VAL A 48 -6.96 6.98 14.05
C VAL A 48 -6.27 7.54 12.80
N ASP A 49 -7.04 7.86 11.75
CA ASP A 49 -6.49 8.42 10.50
C ASP A 49 -5.88 9.80 10.70
N ALA A 50 -6.48 10.60 11.58
CA ALA A 50 -5.97 11.91 11.97
C ALA A 50 -4.82 11.83 12.99
N ALA A 51 -4.38 10.62 13.36
CA ALA A 51 -3.32 10.38 14.33
C ALA A 51 -3.53 11.11 15.67
N MET A 52 -4.79 11.18 16.13
CA MET A 52 -5.12 11.83 17.39
C MET A 52 -4.44 11.11 18.57
N PRO A 53 -3.97 11.83 19.60
CA PRO A 53 -3.32 11.22 20.75
C PRO A 53 -4.21 10.16 21.43
N GLY A 54 -3.62 9.01 21.75
CA GLY A 54 -4.30 7.91 22.45
C GLY A 54 -5.08 6.95 21.54
N MET A 55 -5.09 7.17 20.23
CA MET A 55 -5.75 6.25 19.29
C MET A 55 -4.87 5.02 19.00
N LEU A 56 -5.51 3.85 18.90
CA LEU A 56 -4.85 2.57 18.61
C LEU A 56 -5.41 2.00 17.30
N PRO A 57 -4.56 1.46 16.40
CA PRO A 57 -5.00 0.85 15.16
C PRO A 57 -5.62 -0.54 15.39
N VAL A 58 -6.61 -0.91 14.58
CA VAL A 58 -7.16 -2.26 14.54
C VAL A 58 -7.17 -2.74 13.09
N VAL A 59 -6.54 -3.89 12.82
CA VAL A 59 -6.37 -4.41 11.46
C VAL A 59 -7.71 -4.85 10.85
N ASN A 60 -7.91 -4.53 9.59
CA ASN A 60 -9.07 -4.95 8.81
C ASN A 60 -8.85 -6.36 8.24
N GLU A 61 -9.63 -7.34 8.72
CA GLU A 61 -9.58 -8.74 8.28
C GLU A 61 -9.80 -8.89 6.76
N ARG A 62 -10.72 -8.12 6.18
CA ARG A 62 -11.02 -8.16 4.73
C ARG A 62 -9.85 -7.69 3.87
N CYS A 63 -9.01 -6.81 4.41
CA CYS A 63 -7.78 -6.40 3.74
C CYS A 63 -6.73 -7.50 3.77
N LEU A 64 -6.65 -8.26 4.86
CA LEU A 64 -5.71 -9.39 5.00
C LEU A 64 -6.09 -10.57 4.11
N GLU A 65 -7.38 -10.86 3.96
CA GLU A 65 -7.87 -11.93 3.06
C GLU A 65 -7.49 -11.72 1.57
N GLN A 66 -7.21 -10.47 1.18
CA GLN A 66 -6.91 -10.08 -0.21
C GLN A 66 -5.41 -9.86 -0.48
N ALA A 67 -4.58 -9.97 0.56
CA ALA A 67 -3.13 -9.83 0.48
C ALA A 67 -2.47 -11.16 0.04
#